data_AF-A0A7V3BUY6-F1
#
_entry.id   AF-A0A7V3BUY6-F1
#
_cell.length_a   1.000
_cell.length_b   1.000
_cell.length_c   1.000
_cell.angle_alpha   90.00
_cell.angle_beta   90.00
_cell.angle_gamma   90.00
#
_symmetry.space_group_name_H-M   'P 1'
#
loop_
_entity.id
_entity.type
_entity.pdbx_description
1 polymer ?
#
loop_
_entity_poly.entity_id
_entity_poly.type
_entity_poly.pdbx_seq_one_letter_code
_entity_poly.pdbx_strand_id
1 'polypeptide(L)'
;MARAAPVRLSSEPGSSRGPTRWGPFEENPQLQEAFLAGRCDGWTSDKSQLGGIISAWPEAEGGPGSLRLLPDTMSKEPLTPAVLDGDSDWQDAVFWVVNGLILAEELGVTSANVDQMAADPPTAGVAALLGVGFEGGTPLDSGLGLSPDHMQHVLRAVGNYGEIYDRHVGSQGLGLERGLNALWTDGGLQYAIPIR
;
A
#
# COMPACT_ATOMS: atom_id res chain seq x y z
N MET A 1 9.58 8.09 5.57
CA MET A 1 9.34 9.10 6.62
C MET A 1 8.92 10.47 6.07
N ALA A 2 7.82 10.99 6.60
CA ALA A 2 7.28 12.33 6.46
C ALA A 2 6.93 12.89 7.85
N ARG A 3 6.48 14.14 7.93
CA ARG A 3 6.17 14.80 9.21
C ARG A 3 4.74 15.32 9.23
N ALA A 4 4.00 15.05 10.31
CA ALA A 4 2.74 15.72 10.64
C ALA A 4 2.98 16.80 11.70
N ALA A 5 2.21 17.88 11.65
CA ALA A 5 2.28 18.98 12.60
C ALA A 5 0.90 19.62 12.83
N PRO A 6 0.68 20.32 13.96
CA PRO A 6 -0.55 21.07 14.18
C PRO A 6 -0.71 22.16 13.11
N VAL A 7 -1.95 22.41 12.68
CA VAL A 7 -2.24 23.46 11.68
C VAL A 7 -1.93 24.87 12.22
N ARG A 8 -1.99 25.06 13.54
CA ARG A 8 -1.71 26.34 14.23
C ARG A 8 -0.31 26.43 14.83
N LEU A 9 0.73 25.99 14.12
CA LEU A 9 2.07 26.42 14.50
C LEU A 9 2.16 27.94 14.29
N SER A 10 1.96 28.72 15.37
CA SER A 10 2.19 30.16 15.35
C SER A 10 3.65 30.40 14.94
N SER A 11 3.82 31.12 13.84
CA SER A 11 5.07 31.82 13.60
C SER A 11 5.01 33.09 14.44
N GLU A 12 5.40 33.00 15.72
CA GLU A 12 5.75 34.23 16.42
C GLU A 12 7.01 34.80 15.74
N PRO A 13 6.92 35.99 15.12
CA PRO A 13 8.07 36.60 14.48
C PRO A 13 9.07 37.00 15.59
N GLY A 14 10.20 36.30 15.66
CA GLY A 14 11.29 36.58 16.61
C GLY A 14 11.67 35.41 17.53
N SER A 15 10.89 34.33 17.59
CA SER A 15 11.31 33.11 18.29
C SER A 15 12.27 32.32 17.40
N SER A 16 13.58 32.46 17.64
CA SER A 16 14.54 31.51 17.08
C SER A 16 14.26 30.15 17.71
N ARG A 17 13.46 29.30 17.04
CA ARG A 17 13.29 27.92 17.48
C ARG A 17 14.69 27.31 17.57
N GLY A 18 15.05 26.86 18.78
CA GLY A 18 16.30 26.15 19.00
C GLY A 18 16.40 24.93 18.09
N PRO A 19 17.56 24.27 18.05
CA PRO A 19 17.74 23.08 17.23
C PRO A 19 16.65 22.05 17.52
N THR A 20 16.11 21.44 16.46
CA THR A 20 15.09 20.38 16.58
C THR A 20 15.63 19.27 17.48
N ARG A 21 14.88 18.93 18.52
CA ARG A 21 15.21 17.82 19.42
C ARG A 21 14.31 16.64 19.08
N TRP A 22 14.94 15.49 18.88
CA TRP A 22 14.26 14.22 18.67
C TRP A 22 14.14 13.48 20.00
N GLY A 23 12.96 12.91 20.26
CA GLY A 23 12.69 12.08 21.44
C GLY A 23 11.99 10.80 20.99
N PRO A 24 12.49 9.61 21.35
CA PRO A 24 11.84 8.36 21.02
C PRO A 24 10.61 8.12 21.92
N PHE A 25 9.66 7.36 21.38
CA PHE A 25 8.55 6.77 22.11
C PHE A 25 8.44 5.32 21.64
N GLU A 26 8.12 4.41 22.56
CA GLU A 26 7.97 2.99 22.22
C GLU A 26 6.66 2.73 21.48
N GLU A 27 5.60 3.46 21.86
CA GLU A 27 4.24 3.19 21.42
C GLU A 27 3.53 4.45 20.93
N ASN A 28 2.72 4.31 19.88
CA ASN A 28 1.95 5.43 19.29
C ASN A 28 1.05 6.16 20.30
N PRO A 29 0.32 5.48 21.22
CA PRO A 29 -0.46 6.17 22.26
C PRO A 29 0.38 7.11 23.13
N GLN A 30 1.60 6.72 23.51
CA GLN A 30 2.48 7.57 24.33
C GLN A 30 2.93 8.82 23.57
N LEU A 31 3.26 8.65 22.28
CA LEU A 31 3.60 9.76 21.38
C LEU A 31 2.40 10.69 21.17
N GLN A 32 1.20 10.14 21.00
CA GLN A 32 -0.03 10.92 20.85
C GLN A 32 -0.30 11.78 22.09
N GLU A 33 -0.22 11.21 23.30
CA GLU A 33 -0.35 11.97 24.55
C GLU A 33 0.70 13.07 24.68
N ALA A 34 1.95 12.80 24.30
CA ALA A 34 3.01 13.80 24.32
C ALA A 34 2.78 14.94 23.32
N PHE A 35 2.29 14.61 22.12
CA PHE A 35 1.96 15.57 21.09
C PHE A 35 0.77 16.46 21.51
N LEU A 36 -0.29 15.87 22.07
CA LEU A 36 -1.45 16.60 22.61
C LEU A 36 -1.06 17.51 23.80
N ALA A 37 -0.15 17.06 24.66
CA ALA A 37 0.40 17.84 25.76
C ALA A 37 1.37 18.96 25.30
N GLY A 38 1.60 19.13 24.00
CA GLY A 38 2.49 20.15 23.46
C GLY A 38 3.98 19.89 23.71
N ARG A 39 4.35 18.65 24.08
CA ARG A 39 5.77 18.25 24.25
C ARG A 39 6.48 18.05 22.91
N CYS A 40 5.71 17.87 21.83
CA CYS A 40 6.22 17.66 20.48
C CYS A 40 5.54 18.63 19.50
N ASP A 41 6.34 19.38 18.72
CA ASP A 41 5.83 20.24 17.63
C ASP A 41 5.54 19.45 16.34
N GLY A 42 5.87 18.15 16.31
CA GLY A 42 5.77 17.33 15.12
C GLY A 42 5.86 15.84 15.44
N TRP A 43 5.23 15.06 14.57
CA TRP A 43 5.29 13.60 14.56
C TRP A 43 5.91 13.16 13.24
N THR A 44 6.97 12.34 13.26
CA THR A 44 7.54 11.74 12.05
C THR A 44 7.24 10.26 11.97
N SER A 45 6.82 9.78 10.80
CA SER A 45 6.71 8.35 10.45
C SER A 45 6.50 8.20 8.96
N ASP A 46 6.21 7.00 8.45
CA ASP A 46 5.80 6.78 7.07
C ASP A 46 4.51 7.52 6.72
N LYS A 47 4.39 7.97 5.46
CA LYS A 47 3.25 8.76 5.00
C LYS A 47 1.93 8.03 5.19
N SER A 48 1.91 6.72 4.93
CA SER A 48 0.74 5.87 5.14
C SER A 48 0.35 5.80 6.62
N GLN A 49 1.30 5.59 7.53
CA GLN A 49 1.01 5.56 8.96
C GLN A 49 0.53 6.92 9.48
N LEU A 50 1.17 8.01 9.06
CA LEU A 50 0.71 9.36 9.39
C LEU A 50 -0.68 9.64 8.82
N GLY A 51 -1.00 9.16 7.61
CA GLY A 51 -2.35 9.22 7.05
C GLY A 51 -3.37 8.49 7.93
N GLY A 52 -3.03 7.30 8.43
CA GLY A 52 -3.85 6.56 9.38
C GLY A 52 -4.05 7.32 10.69
N ILE A 53 -2.99 7.85 11.28
CA ILE A 53 -3.06 8.66 12.52
C ILE A 53 -3.95 9.89 12.33
N ILE A 54 -3.79 10.61 11.20
CA ILE A 54 -4.61 11.78 10.88
C ILE A 54 -6.08 11.38 10.70
N SER A 55 -6.38 10.30 9.97
CA SER A 55 -7.76 9.85 9.74
C SER A 55 -8.50 9.46 11.02
N ALA A 56 -7.76 9.01 12.04
CA ALA A 56 -8.29 8.60 13.34
C ALA A 56 -8.14 9.68 14.42
N TRP A 57 -7.77 10.90 14.05
CA TRP A 57 -7.48 11.95 15.03
C TRP A 57 -8.74 12.31 15.84
N PRO A 58 -8.66 12.44 17.19
CA PRO A 58 -9.84 12.63 18.01
C PRO A 58 -10.62 13.90 17.68
N GLU A 59 -11.95 13.79 17.56
CA GLU A 59 -12.84 14.95 17.36
C GLU A 59 -12.74 15.99 18.47
N ALA A 60 -12.52 15.54 19.72
CA ALA A 60 -12.27 16.43 20.85
C ALA A 60 -11.02 17.32 20.67
N GLU A 61 -10.09 16.89 19.82
CA GLU A 61 -8.85 17.57 19.47
C GLU A 61 -8.92 18.23 18.07
N GLY A 62 -10.13 18.43 17.55
CA GLY A 62 -10.41 19.09 16.28
C GLY A 62 -10.46 18.17 15.05
N GLY A 63 -10.40 16.84 15.26
CA GLY A 63 -10.54 15.84 14.21
C GLY A 63 -9.41 15.84 13.17
N PRO A 64 -9.53 15.07 12.08
CA PRO A 64 -8.48 14.94 11.07
C PRO A 64 -7.98 16.27 10.48
N GLY A 65 -8.86 17.27 10.38
CA GLY A 65 -8.55 18.59 9.86
C GLY A 65 -7.68 19.47 10.76
N SER A 66 -7.44 19.08 12.02
CA SER A 66 -6.56 19.83 12.93
C SER A 66 -5.07 19.53 12.74
N LEU A 67 -4.76 18.47 11.99
CA LEU A 67 -3.41 18.07 11.61
C LEU A 67 -3.18 18.28 10.11
N ARG A 68 -1.92 18.52 9.75
CA ARG A 68 -1.50 18.47 8.35
C ARG A 68 -0.25 17.61 8.19
N LEU A 69 -0.24 16.82 7.13
CA LEU A 69 0.96 16.16 6.64
C LEU A 69 1.78 17.19 5.87
N LEU A 70 3.05 17.37 6.22
CA LEU A 70 3.98 18.22 5.48
C LEU A 70 4.33 17.56 4.14
N PRO A 71 4.58 18.35 3.08
CA PRO A 71 4.80 17.81 1.73
C PRO A 71 6.10 17.01 1.61
N ASP A 72 7.09 17.34 2.44
CA ASP A 72 8.45 16.78 2.39
C ASP A 72 8.47 15.26 2.66
N THR A 73 9.23 14.56 1.83
CA THR A 73 9.57 13.15 2.04
C THR A 73 11.05 13.07 2.38
N MET A 74 11.37 12.57 3.57
CA MET A 74 12.73 12.62 4.11
C MET A 74 13.50 11.31 3.94
N SER A 75 12.83 10.20 3.61
CA SER A 75 13.45 8.89 3.41
C SER A 75 12.71 8.04 2.37
N LYS A 76 13.36 6.96 1.91
CA LYS A 76 12.79 5.95 1.00
C LYS A 76 12.40 4.72 1.81
N GLU A 77 11.13 4.33 1.77
CA GLU A 77 10.57 3.28 2.63
C GLU A 77 9.69 2.32 1.79
N PRO A 78 10.31 1.43 0.99
CA PRO A 78 9.57 0.48 0.14
C PRO A 78 9.03 -0.68 1.00
N LEU A 79 7.77 -0.59 1.40
CA LEU A 79 7.12 -1.61 2.21
C LEU A 79 6.83 -2.86 1.36
N THR A 80 7.33 -4.01 1.82
CA THR A 80 7.13 -5.33 1.20
C THR A 80 6.83 -6.35 2.28
N PRO A 81 6.08 -7.43 1.99
CA PRO A 81 6.01 -8.57 2.90
C PRO A 81 7.43 -9.06 3.25
N ALA A 82 7.62 -9.39 4.53
CA ALA A 82 8.83 -10.03 5.02
C ALA A 82 8.53 -11.50 5.30
N VAL A 83 9.45 -12.37 4.92
CA VAL A 83 9.41 -13.81 5.17
C VAL A 83 10.70 -14.24 5.88
N LEU A 84 10.69 -15.44 6.46
CA LEU A 84 11.90 -16.01 7.07
C LEU A 84 12.90 -16.38 5.98
N ASP A 85 14.19 -16.18 6.28
CA ASP A 85 15.27 -16.65 5.42
C ASP A 85 15.31 -18.19 5.38
N GLY A 86 15.65 -18.74 4.22
CA GLY A 86 15.76 -20.19 3.98
C GLY A 86 14.45 -20.92 3.62
N ASP A 87 13.31 -20.23 3.60
CA ASP A 87 12.03 -20.79 3.12
C ASP A 87 11.69 -20.27 1.72
N SER A 88 12.35 -20.84 0.69
CA SER A 88 12.23 -20.37 -0.69
C SER A 88 10.83 -20.57 -1.26
N ASP A 89 10.18 -21.70 -0.95
CA ASP A 89 8.85 -22.01 -1.48
C ASP A 89 7.81 -21.01 -0.94
N TRP A 90 7.91 -20.65 0.34
CA TRP A 90 7.05 -19.62 0.92
C TRP A 90 7.36 -18.23 0.37
N GLN A 91 8.64 -17.89 0.20
CA GLN A 91 9.04 -16.63 -0.41
C GLN A 91 8.47 -16.50 -1.83
N ASP A 92 8.62 -17.53 -2.66
CA ASP A 92 8.12 -17.54 -4.03
C ASP A 92 6.61 -17.41 -4.08
N ALA A 93 5.87 -18.13 -3.22
CA ALA A 93 4.43 -18.00 -3.12
C ALA A 93 4.00 -16.56 -2.78
N VAL A 94 4.59 -15.95 -1.75
CA VAL A 94 4.28 -14.56 -1.35
C VAL A 94 4.64 -13.58 -2.45
N PHE A 95 5.81 -13.75 -3.06
CA PHE A 95 6.31 -12.89 -4.14
C PHE A 95 5.39 -12.91 -5.36
N TRP A 96 4.95 -14.09 -5.78
CA TRP A 96 4.07 -14.25 -6.94
C TRP A 96 2.64 -13.83 -6.67
N VAL A 97 2.13 -13.98 -5.44
CA VAL A 97 0.85 -13.38 -5.05
C VAL A 97 0.89 -11.86 -5.18
N VAL A 98 1.94 -11.20 -4.68
CA VAL A 98 2.08 -9.74 -4.80
C VAL A 98 2.18 -9.30 -6.26
N ASN A 99 3.02 -9.96 -7.06
CA ASN A 99 3.13 -9.65 -8.50
C ASN A 99 1.82 -9.92 -9.24
N GLY A 100 1.13 -11.02 -8.93
CA GLY A 100 -0.14 -11.39 -9.54
C GLY A 100 -1.26 -10.37 -9.24
N LEU A 101 -1.29 -9.81 -8.03
CA LEU A 101 -2.23 -8.72 -7.67
C LEU A 101 -2.00 -7.46 -8.49
N ILE A 102 -0.74 -7.07 -8.70
CA ILE A 102 -0.37 -5.89 -9.51
C ILE A 102 -0.66 -6.17 -10.99
N LEU A 103 -0.29 -7.36 -11.49
CA LEU A 103 -0.54 -7.77 -12.87
C LEU A 103 -2.03 -7.85 -13.18
N ALA A 104 -2.84 -8.31 -12.23
CA ALA A 104 -4.29 -8.33 -12.38
C ALA A 104 -4.86 -6.92 -12.59
N GLU A 105 -4.37 -5.92 -11.86
CA GLU A 105 -4.76 -4.52 -12.08
C GLU A 105 -4.34 -4.05 -13.47
N GLU A 106 -3.08 -4.30 -13.85
CA GLU A 106 -2.54 -3.92 -15.17
C GLU A 106 -3.32 -4.55 -16.34
N LEU A 107 -3.80 -5.80 -16.16
CA LEU A 107 -4.60 -6.52 -17.15
C LEU A 107 -6.11 -6.27 -17.06
N GLY A 108 -6.58 -5.45 -16.11
CA GLY A 108 -8.00 -5.16 -15.89
C GLY A 108 -8.81 -6.31 -15.29
N VAL A 109 -8.14 -7.30 -14.67
CA VAL A 109 -8.78 -8.39 -13.93
C VAL A 109 -9.12 -7.89 -12.53
N THR A 110 -10.37 -8.08 -12.11
CA THR A 110 -10.92 -7.61 -10.83
C THR A 110 -11.60 -8.76 -10.10
N SER A 111 -11.91 -8.56 -8.81
CA SER A 111 -12.75 -9.50 -8.05
C SER A 111 -14.10 -9.77 -8.72
N ALA A 112 -14.65 -8.80 -9.47
CA ALA A 112 -15.97 -8.87 -10.08
C ALA A 112 -15.99 -9.59 -11.44
N ASN A 113 -14.86 -9.68 -12.15
CA ASN A 113 -14.80 -10.25 -13.51
C ASN A 113 -13.87 -11.47 -13.63
N VAL A 114 -13.20 -11.88 -12.55
CA VAL A 114 -12.22 -13.00 -12.57
C VAL A 114 -12.79 -14.29 -13.15
N ASP A 115 -14.04 -14.64 -12.82
CA ASP A 115 -14.71 -15.83 -13.37
C ASP A 115 -14.94 -15.73 -14.88
N GLN A 116 -15.36 -14.54 -15.35
CA GLN A 116 -15.57 -14.29 -16.78
C GLN A 116 -14.23 -14.36 -17.53
N MET A 117 -13.19 -13.72 -17.01
CA MET A 117 -11.87 -13.68 -17.63
C MET A 117 -11.16 -15.03 -17.61
N ALA A 118 -11.47 -15.90 -16.65
CA ALA A 118 -10.98 -17.28 -16.62
C ALA A 118 -11.69 -18.17 -17.66
N ALA A 119 -12.98 -17.94 -17.89
CA ALA A 119 -13.78 -18.70 -18.85
C ALA A 119 -13.43 -18.35 -20.32
N ASP A 120 -13.18 -17.07 -20.60
CA ASP A 120 -12.83 -16.56 -21.93
C ASP A 120 -11.71 -15.51 -21.83
N PRO A 121 -10.45 -15.93 -21.65
CA PRO A 121 -9.34 -15.01 -21.46
C PRO A 121 -9.04 -14.24 -22.75
N PRO A 122 -9.02 -12.89 -22.74
CA PRO A 122 -8.82 -12.08 -23.94
C PRO A 122 -7.38 -12.09 -24.47
N THR A 123 -6.41 -12.52 -23.65
CA THR A 123 -4.99 -12.59 -24.00
C THR A 123 -4.31 -13.78 -23.32
N ALA A 124 -3.17 -14.22 -23.86
CA ALA A 124 -2.32 -15.20 -23.21
C ALA A 124 -1.84 -14.75 -21.82
N GLY A 125 -1.64 -13.45 -21.59
CA GLY A 125 -1.24 -12.91 -20.29
C GLY A 125 -2.33 -13.07 -19.22
N VAL A 126 -3.59 -12.81 -19.59
CA VAL A 126 -4.74 -13.07 -18.69
C VAL A 126 -4.90 -14.57 -18.43
N ALA A 127 -4.75 -15.39 -19.46
CA ALA A 127 -4.82 -16.85 -19.31
C ALA A 127 -3.72 -17.38 -18.37
N ALA A 128 -2.49 -16.90 -18.52
CA ALA A 128 -1.35 -17.29 -17.68
C ALA A 128 -1.55 -16.85 -16.22
N LEU A 129 -1.99 -15.60 -15.99
CA LEU A 129 -2.32 -15.10 -14.65
C LEU A 129 -3.41 -15.95 -13.97
N LEU A 130 -4.43 -16.34 -14.72
CA LEU A 130 -5.60 -17.06 -14.18
C LEU A 130 -5.45 -18.58 -14.18
N GLY A 131 -4.32 -19.11 -14.66
CA GLY A 131 -4.08 -20.56 -14.67
C GLY A 131 -5.01 -21.33 -15.61
N VAL A 132 -5.36 -20.73 -16.76
CA VAL A 132 -6.22 -21.34 -17.78
C VAL A 132 -5.51 -21.48 -19.12
N GLY A 133 -6.02 -22.33 -20.00
CA GLY A 133 -5.50 -22.47 -21.36
C GLY A 133 -5.85 -21.28 -22.25
N PHE A 134 -5.01 -21.00 -23.25
CA PHE A 134 -5.26 -19.99 -24.28
C PHE A 134 -5.08 -20.61 -25.68
N GLU A 135 -5.99 -20.34 -26.61
CA GLU A 135 -5.95 -20.84 -28.00
C GLU A 135 -5.69 -22.35 -28.12
N GLY A 136 -6.28 -23.15 -27.22
CA GLY A 136 -6.12 -24.61 -27.20
C GLY A 136 -4.86 -25.13 -26.51
N GLY A 137 -4.06 -24.24 -25.91
CA GLY A 137 -2.95 -24.60 -25.03
C GLY A 137 -3.40 -25.05 -23.63
N THR A 138 -2.48 -25.63 -22.86
CA THR A 138 -2.69 -25.99 -21.46
C THR A 138 -2.33 -24.82 -20.53
N PRO A 139 -2.89 -24.76 -19.30
CA PRO A 139 -2.44 -23.82 -18.28
C PRO A 139 -0.93 -23.86 -18.05
N LEU A 140 -0.35 -22.71 -17.73
CA LEU A 140 1.04 -22.60 -17.28
C LEU A 140 1.19 -23.27 -15.90
N ASP A 141 2.19 -24.12 -15.75
CA ASP A 141 2.61 -24.59 -14.42
C ASP A 141 3.47 -23.51 -13.76
N SER A 142 2.97 -22.97 -12.64
CA SER A 142 3.68 -21.94 -11.87
C SER A 142 4.94 -22.46 -11.17
N GLY A 143 5.07 -23.77 -10.95
CA GLY A 143 6.16 -24.36 -10.17
C GLY A 143 6.11 -24.05 -8.67
N LEU A 144 5.06 -23.39 -8.17
CA LEU A 144 4.94 -22.93 -6.77
C LEU A 144 4.40 -23.99 -5.80
N GLY A 145 4.07 -25.19 -6.29
CA GLY A 145 3.35 -26.20 -5.51
C GLY A 145 1.90 -25.78 -5.15
N LEU A 146 1.41 -24.69 -5.73
CA LEU A 146 0.03 -24.23 -5.62
C LEU A 146 -0.83 -24.74 -6.78
N SER A 147 -2.15 -24.68 -6.65
CA SER A 147 -3.04 -24.97 -7.76
C SER A 147 -2.81 -23.99 -8.92
N PRO A 148 -2.95 -24.40 -10.19
CA PRO A 148 -2.77 -23.49 -11.33
C PRO A 148 -3.65 -22.24 -11.24
N ASP A 149 -4.86 -22.39 -10.70
CA ASP A 149 -5.87 -21.35 -10.52
C ASP A 149 -5.73 -20.53 -9.21
N HIS A 150 -4.62 -20.65 -8.47
CA HIS A 150 -4.46 -19.98 -7.16
C HIS A 150 -4.75 -18.48 -7.21
N MET A 151 -4.37 -17.79 -8.29
CA MET A 151 -4.68 -16.37 -8.44
C MET A 151 -6.17 -16.08 -8.59
N GLN A 152 -6.98 -17.00 -9.12
CA GLN A 152 -8.43 -16.82 -9.12
C GLN A 152 -8.96 -16.80 -7.68
N HIS A 153 -8.43 -17.64 -6.78
CA HIS A 153 -8.80 -17.64 -5.36
C HIS A 153 -8.36 -16.34 -4.67
N VAL A 154 -7.14 -15.87 -4.93
CA VAL A 154 -6.62 -14.60 -4.40
C VAL A 154 -7.52 -13.44 -4.84
N LEU A 155 -7.76 -13.31 -6.14
CA LEU A 155 -8.53 -12.20 -6.70
C LEU A 155 -10.00 -12.22 -6.26
N ARG A 156 -10.61 -13.40 -6.10
CA ARG A 156 -11.94 -13.51 -5.48
C ARG A 156 -11.95 -13.02 -4.03
N ALA A 157 -10.89 -13.32 -3.27
CA ALA A 157 -10.84 -12.99 -1.85
C ALA A 157 -10.58 -11.50 -1.59
N VAL A 158 -9.67 -10.88 -2.35
CA VAL A 158 -9.16 -9.54 -2.03
C VAL A 158 -9.23 -8.53 -3.17
N GLY A 159 -9.53 -8.96 -4.40
CA GLY A 159 -9.41 -8.13 -5.60
C GLY A 159 -7.97 -7.98 -6.07
N ASN A 160 -7.75 -7.16 -7.09
CA ASN A 160 -6.43 -6.78 -7.57
C ASN A 160 -5.77 -5.71 -6.68
N TYR A 161 -4.55 -5.30 -7.02
CA TYR A 161 -3.81 -4.28 -6.24
C TYR A 161 -4.56 -2.94 -6.12
N GLY A 162 -5.16 -2.46 -7.21
CA GLY A 162 -5.96 -1.22 -7.22
C GLY A 162 -7.17 -1.31 -6.29
N GLU A 163 -7.93 -2.41 -6.33
CA GLU A 163 -9.07 -2.65 -5.44
C GLU A 163 -8.65 -2.68 -3.96
N ILE A 164 -7.52 -3.32 -3.65
CA ILE A 164 -6.94 -3.35 -2.30
C ILE A 164 -6.52 -1.93 -1.89
N TYR A 165 -5.82 -1.22 -2.76
CA TYR A 165 -5.33 0.12 -2.49
C TYR A 165 -6.49 1.06 -2.20
N ASP A 166 -7.50 1.11 -3.08
CA ASP A 166 -8.62 2.04 -2.95
C ASP A 166 -9.42 1.80 -1.67
N ARG A 167 -9.65 0.53 -1.31
CA ARG A 167 -10.39 0.15 -0.10
C ARG A 167 -9.68 0.54 1.20
N HIS A 168 -8.35 0.50 1.23
CA HIS A 168 -7.60 0.64 2.49
C HIS A 168 -6.78 1.92 2.60
N VAL A 169 -6.30 2.47 1.49
CA VAL A 169 -5.34 3.58 1.44
C VAL A 169 -5.87 4.73 0.61
N GLY A 170 -6.48 4.42 -0.52
CA GLY A 170 -7.02 5.38 -1.47
C GLY A 170 -8.33 6.00 -1.02
N SER A 171 -9.16 6.33 -2.00
CA SER A 171 -10.36 7.17 -1.82
C SER A 171 -11.39 6.63 -0.81
N GLN A 172 -11.45 5.31 -0.60
CA GLN A 172 -12.39 4.68 0.34
C GLN A 172 -11.76 4.41 1.72
N GLY A 173 -10.43 4.58 1.83
CA GLY A 173 -9.66 4.39 3.06
C GLY A 173 -9.12 5.71 3.59
N LEU A 174 -7.81 5.92 3.44
CA LEU A 174 -7.10 7.08 4.00
C LEU A 174 -7.15 8.34 3.12
N GLY A 175 -7.74 8.26 1.93
CA GLY A 175 -7.79 9.37 0.98
C GLY A 175 -6.42 9.74 0.40
N LEU A 176 -5.46 8.79 0.39
CA LEU A 176 -4.14 9.02 -0.16
C LEU A 176 -4.12 8.72 -1.66
N GLU A 177 -3.59 9.66 -2.44
CA GLU A 177 -3.33 9.46 -3.87
C GLU A 177 -2.32 8.33 -4.11
N ARG A 178 -2.47 7.60 -5.22
CA ARG A 178 -1.59 6.48 -5.60
C ARG A 178 -0.11 6.87 -5.60
N GLY A 179 0.23 8.00 -6.23
CA GLY A 179 1.60 8.49 -6.34
C GLY A 179 2.55 7.41 -6.86
N LEU A 180 3.62 7.12 -6.11
CA LEU A 180 4.58 6.04 -6.47
C LEU A 180 3.95 4.64 -6.50
N ASN A 181 2.80 4.45 -5.86
CA ASN A 181 2.05 3.19 -5.88
C ASN A 181 1.11 3.06 -7.10
N ALA A 182 1.09 4.03 -8.01
CA ALA A 182 0.41 3.85 -9.30
C ALA A 182 1.10 2.76 -10.13
N LEU A 183 0.39 2.21 -11.11
CA LEU A 183 0.98 1.33 -12.10
C LEU A 183 2.12 2.06 -12.83
N TRP A 184 3.12 1.30 -13.27
CA TRP A 184 4.23 1.85 -14.05
C TRP A 184 3.76 2.53 -15.35
N THR A 185 2.67 2.02 -15.94
CA THR A 185 2.00 2.62 -17.12
C THR A 185 1.35 3.96 -16.82
N ASP A 186 1.03 4.23 -15.55
CA ASP A 186 0.40 5.46 -15.06
C ASP A 186 1.40 6.39 -14.35
N GLY A 187 2.70 6.17 -14.59
CA GLY A 187 3.78 7.00 -14.04
C GLY A 187 4.19 6.66 -12.60
N GLY A 188 3.70 5.56 -12.03
CA GLY A 188 4.14 5.04 -10.74
C GLY A 188 5.29 4.02 -10.84
N LEU A 189 5.48 3.26 -9.76
CA LEU A 189 6.57 2.27 -9.63
C LEU A 189 6.06 0.84 -9.49
N GLN A 190 4.75 0.60 -9.43
CA GLN A 190 4.21 -0.75 -9.38
C GLN A 190 4.32 -1.38 -10.77
N TYR A 191 5.34 -2.21 -10.93
CA TYR A 191 5.64 -2.97 -12.13
C TYR A 191 5.53 -4.45 -11.79
N ALA A 192 4.56 -5.15 -12.38
CA ALA A 192 4.45 -6.59 -12.21
C ALA A 192 5.45 -7.32 -13.10
N ILE A 193 6.16 -8.29 -12.53
CA ILE A 193 6.93 -9.23 -13.32
C ILE A 193 5.96 -10.10 -14.13
N PRO A 194 6.20 -10.30 -15.43
CA PRO A 194 5.28 -11.07 -16.27
C PRO A 194 5.23 -12.54 -15.84
N ILE A 195 4.01 -13.09 -15.72
CA ILE A 195 3.74 -14.53 -15.59
C ILE A 195 3.69 -15.10 -17.01
N ARG A 196 4.66 -15.93 -17.38
CA ARG A 196 4.87 -16.43 -18.74
C ARG A 196 5.65 -17.74 -18.78
#